data_AF-A0A6N7L379-F1
#
_entry.id   AF-A0A6N7L379-F1
#
_cell.length_a   1.000
_cell.length_b   1.000
_cell.length_c   1.000
_cell.angle_alpha   90.00
_cell.angle_beta   90.00
_cell.angle_gamma   90.00
#
_symmetry.space_group_name_H-M   'P 1'
#
loop_
_entity.id
_entity.type
_entity.pdbx_description
1 polymer ?
#
loop_
_entity_poly.entity_id
_entity_poly.type
_entity_poly.pdbx_seq_one_letter_code
_entity_poly.pdbx_strand_id
1 'polypeptide(L)'
;MRLVTSPFYADIALAVYVKVKALGMREEGCQARSSTIASYLNLSKASVERGLAQLSQPAPDQVVELLSQRRTLRGGQGTSALRRIRPMSRTETFVWVPVAAAEDLTPRQLRAYAIIAYAQAVGIQLTEGELAGSLFHHSGQKAGQQLTVTAAGQVVDELEAARWLTIRRRAGARGRHLFTAHDIAPTPAPQEEEGSGLAGPALDGDADQAQQGHTGVLPAEAGSPPVGEGSGPLADEGSLANEESLRTDRPEDAGALDSSAVGEIEVVEGAASVENPLVPGPRSRPSAVLALRADAHNQPAIPKPRTGGSTESRRTYNGPQLTLSPAIYAVLEPVHWLLERVDSAFVARKIAREVGRQLREGMAAERISHRLAIRAARTMASEIRDPGRWLLGVALPRWGCGHQDCESGVMWSSGRRCDVCAEVVADRAAARQRDQRLAEGLCPEHGTRPGPAGSCTDCVLDDAIRRPVPAARPEPAGPPRGACTGCGARIFLIGQAVVDSSCQLCRSEVSGLPRVAARSSCPAVEPATCVGGADGAACDRPALPARSVCVRHRIVEIATAV
;
A
#
# COMPACT_ATOMS: atom_id res chain seq x y z
N MET A 1 6.75 10.36 -14.29
CA MET A 1 6.50 9.38 -15.36
C MET A 1 7.73 8.60 -15.80
N ARG A 2 8.96 9.16 -15.74
CA ARG A 2 10.19 8.45 -16.14
C ARG A 2 10.31 7.00 -15.62
N LEU A 3 10.03 6.76 -14.34
CA LEU A 3 10.16 5.44 -13.69
C LEU A 3 9.09 4.45 -14.16
N VAL A 4 7.98 4.98 -14.63
CA VAL A 4 6.79 4.22 -15.02
C VAL A 4 6.87 3.84 -16.50
N THR A 5 7.24 4.79 -17.37
CA THR A 5 7.25 4.59 -18.84
C THR A 5 8.60 4.16 -19.40
N SER A 6 9.71 4.41 -18.69
CA SER A 6 11.03 4.05 -19.20
C SER A 6 11.28 2.56 -19.10
N PRO A 7 11.81 1.92 -20.16
CA PRO A 7 12.27 0.53 -20.12
C PRO A 7 13.55 0.38 -19.27
N PHE A 8 14.25 1.48 -18.95
CA PHE A 8 15.50 1.45 -18.21
C PHE A 8 15.32 0.96 -16.77
N TYR A 9 14.19 1.27 -16.15
CA TYR A 9 13.88 0.87 -14.78
C TYR A 9 13.06 -0.41 -14.81
N ALA A 10 13.45 -1.43 -14.05
CA ALA A 10 12.67 -2.65 -13.92
C ALA A 10 11.40 -2.40 -13.07
N ASP A 11 10.38 -3.22 -13.24
CA ASP A 11 9.12 -3.17 -12.46
C ASP A 11 9.39 -3.07 -10.94
N ILE A 12 10.35 -3.83 -10.43
CA ILE A 12 10.73 -3.84 -9.01
C ILE A 12 11.26 -2.47 -8.54
N ALA A 13 11.98 -1.73 -9.38
CA ALA A 13 12.51 -0.43 -9.02
C ALA A 13 11.39 0.58 -8.75
N LEU A 14 10.26 0.50 -9.46
CA LEU A 14 9.09 1.35 -9.19
C LEU A 14 8.49 1.07 -7.81
N ALA A 15 8.28 -0.21 -7.46
CA ALA A 15 7.74 -0.59 -6.14
C ALA A 15 8.67 -0.14 -4.99
N VAL A 16 9.98 -0.35 -5.15
CA VAL A 16 10.99 0.11 -4.20
C VAL A 16 10.99 1.63 -4.08
N TYR A 17 10.93 2.35 -5.20
CA TYR A 17 10.89 3.81 -5.22
C TYR A 17 9.67 4.34 -4.46
N VAL A 18 8.46 3.82 -4.72
CA VAL A 18 7.22 4.23 -4.03
C VAL A 18 7.38 4.06 -2.52
N LYS A 19 7.87 2.91 -2.06
CA LYS A 19 8.06 2.63 -0.64
C LYS A 19 9.11 3.53 0.00
N VAL A 20 10.26 3.70 -0.65
CA VAL A 20 11.32 4.57 -0.13
C VAL A 20 10.87 6.03 -0.09
N LYS A 21 10.07 6.48 -1.05
CA LYS A 21 9.49 7.84 -1.06
C LYS A 21 8.56 8.05 0.11
N ALA A 22 7.65 7.11 0.35
CA ALA A 22 6.72 7.15 1.47
C ALA A 22 7.45 7.19 2.83
N LEU A 23 8.45 6.32 3.01
CA LEU A 23 9.26 6.29 4.24
C LEU A 23 10.16 7.53 4.37
N GLY A 24 10.58 8.11 3.24
CA GLY A 24 11.42 9.30 3.17
C GLY A 24 10.68 10.61 3.45
N MET A 25 9.35 10.60 3.59
CA MET A 25 8.57 11.77 4.01
C MET A 25 8.74 12.11 5.49
N ARG A 26 9.40 11.25 6.28
CA ARG A 26 9.78 11.54 7.67
C ARG A 26 10.95 12.51 7.71
N GLU A 27 11.06 13.29 8.79
CA GLU A 27 12.13 14.29 8.95
C GLU A 27 13.52 13.67 8.83
N GLU A 28 13.68 12.47 9.39
CA GLU A 28 14.92 11.72 9.38
C GLU A 28 15.22 10.98 8.07
N GLY A 29 14.33 11.07 7.06
CA GLY A 29 14.42 10.38 5.78
C GLY A 29 14.24 8.86 5.84
N CYS A 30 14.47 8.15 4.73
CA CYS A 30 14.31 6.70 4.70
C CYS A 30 15.55 5.99 5.25
N GLN A 31 15.47 5.51 6.49
CA GLN A 31 16.52 4.72 7.16
C GLN A 31 16.24 3.22 7.20
N ALA A 32 15.12 2.77 6.61
CA ALA A 32 14.69 1.38 6.66
C ALA A 32 15.74 0.44 6.04
N ARG A 33 15.97 -0.73 6.65
CA ARG A 33 16.88 -1.74 6.07
C ARG A 33 16.26 -2.34 4.80
N SER A 34 17.08 -2.91 3.91
CA SER A 34 16.58 -3.59 2.71
C SER A 34 15.60 -4.72 3.06
N SER A 35 15.84 -5.44 4.17
CA SER A 35 14.92 -6.44 4.71
C SER A 35 13.57 -5.87 5.16
N THR A 36 13.56 -4.67 5.73
CA THR A 36 12.33 -3.99 6.16
C THR A 36 11.50 -3.56 4.95
N ILE A 37 12.15 -2.98 3.94
CA ILE A 37 11.49 -2.60 2.68
C ILE A 37 10.93 -3.85 1.98
N ALA A 38 11.71 -4.93 1.95
CA ALA A 38 11.30 -6.23 1.39
C ALA A 38 10.06 -6.78 2.10
N SER A 39 10.00 -6.68 3.44
CA SER A 39 8.83 -7.10 4.21
C SER A 39 7.58 -6.29 3.90
N TYR A 40 7.69 -4.97 3.67
CA TYR A 40 6.53 -4.15 3.31
C TYR A 40 6.00 -4.48 1.92
N LEU A 41 6.89 -4.76 0.97
CA LEU A 41 6.53 -5.01 -0.42
C LEU A 41 6.21 -6.49 -0.71
N ASN A 42 6.29 -7.38 0.29
CA ASN A 42 6.21 -8.83 0.09
C ASN A 42 7.20 -9.34 -0.98
N LEU A 43 8.39 -8.74 -1.04
CA LEU A 43 9.45 -9.11 -1.98
C LEU A 43 10.62 -9.77 -1.26
N SER A 44 11.49 -10.45 -2.01
CA SER A 44 12.77 -10.92 -1.47
C SER A 44 13.72 -9.73 -1.23
N LYS A 45 14.58 -9.86 -0.21
CA LYS A 45 15.64 -8.88 0.09
C LYS A 45 16.52 -8.60 -1.14
N ALA A 46 16.91 -9.64 -1.87
CA ALA A 46 17.72 -9.53 -3.07
C ALA A 46 17.02 -8.74 -4.20
N SER A 47 15.70 -8.91 -4.38
CA SER A 47 14.93 -8.12 -5.34
C SER A 47 14.90 -6.64 -4.95
N VAL A 48 14.71 -6.33 -3.67
CA VAL A 48 14.77 -4.95 -3.19
C VAL A 48 16.16 -4.36 -3.37
N GLU A 49 17.23 -5.10 -3.09
CA GLU A 49 18.60 -4.62 -3.27
C GLU A 49 18.93 -4.34 -4.74
N ARG A 50 18.45 -5.19 -5.67
CA ARG A 50 18.53 -4.92 -7.11
C ARG A 50 17.78 -3.64 -7.49
N GLY A 51 16.55 -3.44 -6.99
CA GLY A 51 15.79 -2.21 -7.22
C GLY A 51 16.49 -0.97 -6.68
N LEU A 52 17.03 -1.04 -5.46
CA LEU A 52 17.81 0.04 -4.85
C LEU A 52 19.08 0.35 -5.65
N ALA A 53 19.80 -0.67 -6.12
CA ALA A 53 20.99 -0.50 -6.93
C ALA A 53 20.66 0.19 -8.26
N GLN A 54 19.60 -0.24 -8.94
CA GLN A 54 19.14 0.36 -10.19
C GLN A 54 18.74 1.83 -10.03
N LEU A 55 18.03 2.17 -8.94
CA LEU A 55 17.64 3.56 -8.65
C LEU A 55 18.84 4.45 -8.28
N SER A 56 19.93 3.86 -7.79
CA SER A 56 21.14 4.57 -7.39
C SER A 56 22.14 4.74 -8.54
N GLN A 57 21.92 4.06 -9.67
CA GLN A 57 22.71 4.21 -10.89
C GLN A 57 22.15 5.35 -11.75
N PRO A 58 23.00 6.14 -12.42
CA PRO A 58 22.54 7.14 -13.36
C PRO A 58 21.83 6.45 -14.53
N ALA A 59 20.64 6.94 -14.85
CA ALA A 59 19.93 6.54 -16.07
C ALA A 59 20.62 7.13 -17.32
N PRO A 60 20.20 6.74 -18.55
CA PRO A 60 20.79 7.27 -19.79
C PRO A 60 20.70 8.79 -19.94
N ASP A 61 19.75 9.41 -19.24
CA ASP A 61 19.59 10.87 -19.11
C ASP A 61 20.50 11.49 -18.01
N GLN A 62 21.42 10.70 -17.46
CA GLN A 62 22.34 11.03 -16.36
C GLN A 62 21.67 11.38 -15.04
N VAL A 63 20.37 11.06 -14.88
CA VAL A 63 19.67 11.33 -13.62
C VAL A 63 19.74 10.13 -12.68
N VAL A 64 20.09 10.40 -11.43
CA VAL A 64 20.05 9.44 -10.32
C VAL A 64 18.77 9.67 -9.50
N GLU A 65 17.92 8.65 -9.38
CA GLU A 65 16.64 8.77 -8.68
C GLU A 65 16.77 8.66 -7.17
N LEU A 66 17.75 7.88 -6.71
CA LEU A 66 17.95 7.57 -5.31
C LEU A 66 19.39 7.83 -4.88
N LEU A 67 19.55 8.72 -3.93
CA LEU A 67 20.82 8.94 -3.25
C LEU A 67 20.83 8.12 -1.96
N SER A 68 21.86 7.29 -1.80
CA SER A 68 22.05 6.44 -0.62
C SER A 68 23.35 6.80 0.07
N GLN A 69 23.26 7.43 1.24
CA GLN A 69 24.40 7.75 2.09
C GLN A 69 24.50 6.72 3.21
N ARG A 70 25.62 5.98 3.27
CA ARG A 70 25.88 5.09 4.41
C ARG A 70 26.13 5.94 5.66
N ARG A 71 25.34 5.76 6.72
CA ARG A 71 25.68 6.27 8.05
C ARG A 71 26.23 5.11 8.89
N THR A 72 27.38 5.32 9.50
CA THR A 72 27.83 4.53 10.65
C THR A 72 27.21 5.15 11.89
N LEU A 73 26.43 4.38 12.65
CA LEU A 73 25.95 4.82 13.95
C LEU A 73 27.13 4.93 14.92
N ARG A 74 27.05 5.87 15.87
CA ARG A 74 28.02 6.04 16.96
C ARG A 74 28.04 4.72 17.74
N GLY A 75 29.17 4.00 17.71
CA GLY A 75 29.30 2.64 18.24
C GLY A 75 29.62 1.55 17.21
N GLY A 76 29.72 1.87 15.91
CA GLY A 76 30.28 0.98 14.88
C GLY A 76 29.43 -0.24 14.49
N GLN A 77 28.31 -0.48 15.19
CA GLN A 77 27.50 -1.71 15.07
C GLN A 77 26.24 -1.56 14.18
N GLY A 78 26.09 -0.44 13.46
CA GLY A 78 24.93 -0.25 12.58
C GLY A 78 25.23 0.61 11.35
N THR A 79 25.01 0.03 10.17
CA THR A 79 25.00 0.74 8.88
C THR A 79 23.57 0.85 8.35
N SER A 80 22.76 1.76 8.88
CA SER A 80 21.52 2.14 8.21
C SER A 80 21.84 3.19 7.16
N ALA A 81 21.73 2.84 5.88
CA ALA A 81 21.84 3.81 4.81
C ALA A 81 20.67 4.81 4.89
N LEU A 82 20.99 6.10 4.92
CA LEU A 82 20.04 7.17 4.74
C LEU A 82 19.76 7.31 3.25
N ARG A 83 18.53 7.03 2.85
CA ARG A 83 18.10 7.08 1.46
C ARG A 83 17.21 8.29 1.23
N ARG A 84 17.54 9.08 0.21
CA ARG A 84 16.80 10.27 -0.22
C ARG A 84 16.50 10.14 -1.70
N ILE A 85 15.23 10.30 -2.04
CA ILE A 85 14.81 10.38 -3.42
C ILE A 85 15.05 11.80 -3.92
N ARG A 86 15.51 11.90 -5.17
CA ARG A 86 15.73 13.19 -5.83
C ARG A 86 14.43 14.01 -5.83
N PRO A 87 14.47 15.31 -5.49
CA PRO A 87 13.32 16.18 -5.64
C PRO A 87 12.94 16.30 -7.12
N MET A 88 11.66 16.15 -7.42
CA MET A 88 11.15 16.31 -8.80
C MET A 88 11.06 17.80 -9.14
N SER A 89 11.47 18.17 -10.35
CA SER A 89 11.25 19.54 -10.83
C SER A 89 9.76 19.80 -11.10
N ARG A 90 9.35 21.08 -11.15
CA ARG A 90 7.96 21.45 -11.48
C ARG A 90 7.56 21.16 -12.93
N THR A 91 8.53 20.94 -13.82
CA THR A 91 8.30 20.66 -15.24
C THR A 91 8.21 19.16 -15.53
N GLU A 92 8.56 18.32 -14.56
CA GLU A 92 8.47 16.88 -14.71
C GLU A 92 7.03 16.38 -14.60
N THR A 93 6.64 15.51 -15.53
CA THR A 93 5.35 14.80 -15.44
C THR A 93 5.42 13.75 -14.33
N PHE A 94 4.37 13.69 -13.50
CA PHE A 94 4.27 12.75 -12.39
C PHE A 94 2.86 12.14 -12.29
N VAL A 95 2.75 11.07 -11.51
CA VAL A 95 1.49 10.43 -11.15
C VAL A 95 1.52 10.14 -9.65
N TRP A 96 0.40 10.35 -8.98
CA TRP A 96 0.22 9.95 -7.60
C TRP A 96 -0.12 8.45 -7.56
N VAL A 97 0.59 7.71 -6.72
CA VAL A 97 0.38 6.26 -6.56
C VAL A 97 0.19 6.00 -5.06
N PRO A 98 -0.93 5.40 -4.64
CA PRO A 98 -1.14 5.02 -3.26
C PRO A 98 -0.06 4.06 -2.78
N VAL A 99 0.43 4.26 -1.55
CA VAL A 99 1.46 3.40 -0.96
C VAL A 99 0.95 1.97 -0.77
N ALA A 100 -0.34 1.83 -0.46
CA ALA A 100 -1.02 0.54 -0.33
C ALA A 100 -1.04 -0.23 -1.67
N ALA A 101 -1.19 0.46 -2.81
CA ALA A 101 -1.11 -0.19 -4.12
C ALA A 101 0.23 -0.88 -4.33
N ALA A 102 1.33 -0.28 -3.84
CA ALA A 102 2.66 -0.90 -3.93
C ALA A 102 2.87 -2.07 -2.96
N GLU A 103 2.05 -2.21 -1.91
CA GLU A 103 2.09 -3.35 -0.97
C GLU A 103 1.22 -4.51 -1.45
N ASP A 104 0.10 -4.19 -2.11
CA ASP A 104 -0.92 -5.15 -2.54
C ASP A 104 -0.67 -5.71 -3.95
N LEU A 105 -0.08 -4.90 -4.84
CA LEU A 105 0.12 -5.27 -6.24
C LEU A 105 1.51 -5.85 -6.50
N THR A 106 1.60 -6.79 -7.45
CA THR A 106 2.91 -7.20 -7.97
C THR A 106 3.59 -6.01 -8.65
N PRO A 107 4.94 -6.00 -8.76
CA PRO A 107 5.65 -4.87 -9.37
C PRO A 107 5.17 -4.53 -10.79
N ARG A 108 4.75 -5.53 -11.57
CA ARG A 108 4.22 -5.33 -12.92
C ARG A 108 2.81 -4.75 -12.91
N GLN A 109 1.93 -5.28 -12.05
CA GLN A 109 0.59 -4.72 -11.83
C GLN A 109 0.68 -3.26 -11.35
N LEU A 110 1.59 -2.94 -10.44
CA LEU A 110 1.82 -1.58 -9.97
C LEU A 110 2.21 -0.62 -11.10
N ARG A 111 3.08 -1.06 -12.03
CA ARG A 111 3.45 -0.25 -13.20
C ARG A 111 2.26 -0.01 -14.12
N ALA A 112 1.50 -1.05 -14.42
CA ALA A 112 0.29 -0.93 -15.24
C ALA A 112 -0.75 -0.01 -14.59
N TYR A 113 -0.97 -0.15 -13.27
CA TYR A 113 -1.82 0.74 -12.48
C TYR A 113 -1.35 2.20 -12.58
N ALA A 114 -0.05 2.47 -12.42
CA ALA A 114 0.49 3.82 -12.51
C ALA A 114 0.31 4.46 -13.90
N ILE A 115 0.41 3.67 -14.98
CA ILE A 115 0.13 4.12 -16.35
C ILE A 115 -1.34 4.48 -16.50
N ILE A 116 -2.24 3.62 -16.02
CA ILE A 116 -3.69 3.83 -16.11
C ILE A 116 -4.12 5.03 -15.27
N ALA A 117 -3.64 5.15 -14.03
CA ALA A 117 -3.92 6.28 -13.15
C ALA A 117 -3.46 7.61 -13.76
N TYR A 118 -2.28 7.62 -14.41
CA TYR A 118 -1.81 8.79 -15.15
C TYR A 118 -2.72 9.12 -16.34
N ALA A 119 -3.07 8.13 -17.16
CA ALA A 119 -3.96 8.32 -18.30
C ALA A 119 -5.32 8.87 -17.87
N GLN A 120 -5.89 8.35 -16.78
CA GLN A 120 -7.14 8.84 -16.18
C GLN A 120 -7.01 10.30 -15.74
N ALA A 121 -5.95 10.65 -15.00
CA ALA A 121 -5.75 12.02 -14.51
C ALA A 121 -5.59 13.05 -15.63
N VAL A 122 -5.02 12.64 -16.78
CA VAL A 122 -4.82 13.51 -17.94
C VAL A 122 -6.00 13.45 -18.93
N GLY A 123 -6.96 12.53 -18.73
CA GLY A 123 -8.10 12.34 -19.63
C GLY A 123 -7.75 11.63 -20.95
N ILE A 124 -6.68 10.84 -20.97
CA ILE A 124 -6.27 10.04 -22.13
C ILE A 124 -7.08 8.73 -22.16
N GLN A 125 -7.76 8.47 -23.27
CA GLN A 125 -8.47 7.21 -23.50
C GLN A 125 -7.51 6.09 -23.90
N LEU A 126 -6.95 5.42 -22.91
CA LEU A 126 -5.98 4.36 -23.08
C LEU A 126 -6.59 3.10 -23.72
N THR A 127 -5.92 2.55 -24.72
CA THR A 127 -6.22 1.23 -25.31
C THR A 127 -5.30 0.15 -24.74
N GLU A 128 -5.70 -1.12 -24.81
CA GLU A 128 -4.84 -2.24 -24.39
C GLU A 128 -3.53 -2.30 -25.19
N GLY A 129 -3.56 -1.91 -26.47
CA GLY A 129 -2.36 -1.82 -27.30
C GLY A 129 -1.37 -0.74 -26.84
N GLU A 130 -1.87 0.44 -26.45
CA GLU A 130 -1.04 1.51 -25.90
C GLU A 130 -0.48 1.13 -24.52
N LEU A 131 -1.27 0.43 -23.71
CA LEU A 131 -0.81 -0.11 -22.43
C LEU A 131 0.29 -1.15 -22.65
N ALA A 132 0.10 -2.09 -23.58
CA ALA A 132 1.10 -3.10 -23.94
C ALA A 132 2.40 -2.47 -24.43
N GLY A 133 2.32 -1.41 -25.24
CA GLY A 133 3.47 -0.65 -25.71
C GLY A 133 4.24 0.10 -24.61
N SER A 134 3.62 0.30 -23.45
CA SER A 134 4.21 1.00 -22.30
C SER A 134 4.78 0.03 -21.24
N LEU A 135 4.51 -1.27 -21.37
CA LEU A 135 5.01 -2.31 -20.46
C LEU A 135 6.11 -3.11 -21.15
N PHE A 136 7.17 -3.46 -20.41
CA PHE A 136 8.34 -4.14 -20.97
C PHE A 136 8.67 -5.44 -20.23
N HIS A 137 9.23 -6.39 -20.97
CA HIS A 137 9.93 -7.52 -20.39
C HIS A 137 11.26 -7.02 -19.79
N HIS A 138 11.55 -7.34 -18.53
CA HIS A 138 12.80 -6.94 -17.87
C HIS A 138 13.77 -8.11 -17.62
N SER A 139 13.40 -9.33 -18.02
CA SER A 139 14.21 -10.53 -17.83
C SER A 139 14.10 -11.47 -19.05
N GLY A 140 15.07 -12.38 -19.15
CA GLY A 140 15.11 -13.40 -20.20
C GLY A 140 15.47 -12.87 -21.59
N GLN A 141 15.31 -13.71 -22.61
CA GLN A 141 15.65 -13.39 -24.01
C GLN A 141 14.84 -12.24 -24.60
N LYS A 142 13.68 -11.94 -24.00
CA LYS A 142 12.79 -10.84 -24.43
C LYS A 142 13.03 -9.54 -23.68
N ALA A 143 14.04 -9.46 -22.80
CA ALA A 143 14.31 -8.25 -22.03
C ALA A 143 14.44 -7.01 -22.94
N GLY A 144 13.77 -5.92 -22.57
CA GLY A 144 13.66 -4.68 -23.33
C GLY A 144 12.54 -4.65 -24.38
N GLN A 145 11.91 -5.79 -24.70
CA GLN A 145 10.78 -5.83 -25.64
C GLN A 145 9.46 -5.46 -24.94
N GLN A 146 8.55 -4.84 -25.70
CA GLN A 146 7.20 -4.52 -25.23
C GLN A 146 6.39 -5.80 -24.97
N LEU A 147 5.41 -5.72 -24.07
CA LEU A 147 4.47 -6.81 -23.84
C LEU A 147 3.55 -6.99 -25.04
N THR A 148 3.03 -8.20 -25.21
CA THR A 148 1.92 -8.44 -26.15
C THR A 148 0.62 -7.88 -25.58
N VAL A 149 -0.33 -7.53 -26.45
CA VAL A 149 -1.66 -7.04 -26.05
C VAL A 149 -2.35 -8.04 -25.12
N THR A 150 -2.26 -9.34 -25.43
CA THR A 150 -2.82 -10.41 -24.58
C THR A 150 -2.20 -10.44 -23.18
N ALA A 151 -0.88 -10.29 -23.07
CA ALA A 151 -0.21 -10.27 -21.77
C ALA A 151 -0.56 -9.00 -20.96
N ALA A 152 -0.70 -7.85 -21.63
CA ALA A 152 -1.16 -6.63 -20.97
C ALA A 152 -2.62 -6.75 -20.50
N GLY A 153 -3.49 -7.38 -21.31
CA GLY A 153 -4.87 -7.68 -20.93
C GLY A 153 -4.95 -8.57 -19.68
N GLN A 154 -4.11 -9.60 -19.57
CA GLN A 154 -4.02 -10.43 -18.35
C GLN A 154 -3.64 -9.62 -17.11
N VAL A 155 -2.65 -8.73 -17.21
CA VAL A 155 -2.26 -7.86 -16.09
C VAL A 155 -3.42 -6.93 -15.68
N VAL A 156 -4.21 -6.47 -16.65
CA VAL A 156 -5.39 -5.64 -16.43
C VAL A 156 -6.52 -6.42 -15.76
N ASP A 157 -6.79 -7.65 -16.20
CA ASP A 157 -7.77 -8.54 -15.56
C ASP A 157 -7.35 -8.87 -14.10
N GLU A 158 -6.06 -9.08 -13.85
CA GLU A 158 -5.52 -9.27 -12.49
C GLU A 158 -5.66 -8.02 -11.61
N LEU A 159 -5.46 -6.82 -12.18
CA LEU A 159 -5.69 -5.55 -11.48
C LEU A 159 -7.16 -5.35 -11.10
N GLU A 160 -8.08 -5.73 -11.99
CA GLU A 160 -9.51 -5.74 -11.72
C GLU A 160 -9.86 -6.75 -10.64
N ALA A 161 -9.30 -7.97 -10.69
CA ALA A 161 -9.48 -8.99 -9.65
C ALA A 161 -8.93 -8.54 -8.28
N ALA A 162 -7.81 -7.81 -8.27
CA ALA A 162 -7.25 -7.18 -7.08
C ALA A 162 -8.02 -5.91 -6.64
N ARG A 163 -9.04 -5.50 -7.40
CA ARG A 163 -9.94 -4.36 -7.14
C ARG A 163 -9.25 -2.99 -7.11
N TRP A 164 -8.01 -2.91 -7.59
CA TRP A 164 -7.34 -1.62 -7.78
C TRP A 164 -7.82 -0.89 -9.05
N LEU A 165 -8.58 -1.60 -9.89
CA LEU A 165 -9.11 -1.12 -11.15
C LEU A 165 -10.56 -1.59 -11.34
N THR A 166 -11.39 -0.78 -11.98
CA THR A 166 -12.67 -1.21 -12.56
C THR A 166 -12.63 -1.01 -14.07
N ILE A 167 -13.04 -2.03 -14.82
CA ILE A 167 -13.05 -2.00 -16.28
C ILE A 167 -14.50 -1.98 -16.77
N ARG A 168 -14.94 -0.84 -17.30
CA ARG A 168 -16.20 -0.78 -18.02
C ARG A 168 -15.96 -1.18 -19.47
N ARG A 169 -16.12 -2.47 -19.75
CA ARG A 169 -15.85 -3.04 -21.07
C ARG A 169 -16.77 -2.41 -22.13
N ARG A 170 -16.16 -1.89 -23.20
CA ARG A 170 -16.83 -1.23 -24.33
C ARG A 170 -17.69 0.00 -23.99
N ALA A 171 -17.51 0.60 -22.82
CA ALA A 171 -18.27 1.78 -22.40
C ALA A 171 -17.66 3.12 -22.84
N GLY A 172 -16.42 3.11 -23.33
CA GLY A 172 -15.71 4.29 -23.83
C GLY A 172 -16.11 4.66 -25.26
N ALA A 173 -15.68 5.85 -25.69
CA ALA A 173 -15.93 6.32 -27.05
C ALA A 173 -15.42 5.30 -28.09
N ARG A 174 -16.24 5.03 -29.11
CA ARG A 174 -15.98 4.02 -30.16
C ARG A 174 -15.84 2.58 -29.62
N GLY A 175 -16.53 2.25 -28.53
CA GLY A 175 -16.55 0.89 -27.98
C GLY A 175 -15.25 0.49 -27.28
N ARG A 176 -14.44 1.47 -26.85
CA ARG A 176 -13.20 1.23 -26.09
C ARG A 176 -13.51 0.86 -24.64
N HIS A 177 -12.58 0.18 -23.98
CA HIS A 177 -12.66 -0.05 -22.55
C HIS A 177 -12.47 1.30 -21.82
N LEU A 178 -13.28 1.55 -20.80
CA LEU A 178 -13.08 2.68 -19.89
C LEU A 178 -12.50 2.13 -18.59
N PHE A 179 -11.27 2.56 -18.27
CA PHE A 179 -10.55 2.17 -17.08
C PHE A 179 -10.79 3.20 -15.97
N THR A 180 -11.05 2.73 -14.75
CA THR A 180 -11.15 3.57 -13.56
C THR A 180 -10.23 3.00 -12.48
N ALA A 181 -9.11 3.67 -12.25
CA ALA A 181 -8.17 3.37 -11.17
C ALA A 181 -8.71 3.92 -9.84
N HIS A 182 -8.62 3.12 -8.78
CA HIS A 182 -9.09 3.47 -7.44
C HIS A 182 -7.92 3.89 -6.55
N ASP A 183 -8.14 4.87 -5.69
CA ASP A 183 -7.14 5.31 -4.69
C ASP A 183 -7.09 4.38 -3.46
N ILE A 184 -8.19 3.67 -3.20
CA ILE A 184 -8.35 2.69 -2.12
C ILE A 184 -9.03 1.47 -2.73
N ALA A 185 -8.42 0.28 -2.59
CA ALA A 185 -9.03 -0.96 -3.04
C ALA A 185 -10.39 -1.15 -2.33
N PRO A 186 -11.52 -1.25 -3.07
CA PRO A 186 -12.82 -1.53 -2.50
C PRO A 186 -12.78 -2.85 -1.72
N THR A 187 -13.29 -2.83 -0.49
CA THR A 187 -13.39 -4.05 0.32
C THR A 187 -14.28 -5.08 -0.40
N PRO A 188 -13.95 -6.39 -0.37
CA PRO A 188 -14.86 -7.42 -0.83
C PRO A 188 -16.24 -7.30 -0.21
N ALA A 189 -17.20 -6.86 -1.04
CA ALA A 189 -18.59 -7.22 -0.81
C ALA A 189 -18.64 -8.75 -0.66
N PRO A 190 -19.26 -9.28 0.41
CA PRO A 190 -19.38 -10.71 0.59
C PRO A 190 -20.04 -11.30 -0.65
N GLN A 191 -19.34 -12.22 -1.32
CA GLN A 191 -19.89 -12.95 -2.45
C GLN A 191 -21.10 -13.73 -1.92
N GLU A 192 -22.29 -13.33 -2.36
CA GLU A 192 -23.49 -14.14 -2.21
C GLU A 192 -23.23 -15.44 -2.98
N GLU A 193 -22.99 -16.52 -2.25
CA GLU A 193 -23.07 -17.86 -2.82
C GLU A 193 -24.48 -17.99 -3.40
N GLU A 194 -24.57 -17.98 -4.72
CA GLU A 194 -25.78 -18.33 -5.45
C GLU A 194 -26.18 -19.75 -5.02
N GLY A 195 -27.04 -19.81 -4.01
CA GLY A 195 -27.76 -21.00 -3.61
C GLY A 195 -28.64 -21.43 -4.77
N SER A 196 -28.13 -22.38 -5.55
CA SER A 196 -28.91 -23.16 -6.51
C SER A 196 -30.01 -23.91 -5.75
N GLY A 197 -31.15 -23.24 -5.59
CA GLY A 197 -32.37 -23.81 -5.02
C GLY A 197 -33.12 -24.59 -6.09
N LEU A 198 -33.02 -25.92 -6.02
CA LEU A 198 -34.06 -26.79 -6.56
C LEU A 198 -34.74 -27.49 -5.39
N ALA A 199 -36.00 -27.13 -5.19
CA ALA A 199 -36.89 -27.71 -4.20
C ALA A 199 -37.67 -28.91 -4.80
N GLY A 200 -37.49 -30.08 -4.16
CA GLY A 200 -38.52 -31.11 -3.89
C GLY A 200 -39.00 -32.02 -5.04
N PRO A 201 -39.69 -33.14 -4.72
CA PRO A 201 -40.27 -33.50 -3.43
C PRO A 201 -39.87 -34.87 -2.85
N ALA A 202 -40.22 -35.05 -1.57
CA ALA A 202 -40.14 -36.25 -0.78
C ALA A 202 -41.01 -37.40 -1.32
N LEU A 203 -40.50 -38.64 -1.21
CA LEU A 203 -41.29 -39.86 -1.09
C LEU A 203 -40.59 -40.82 -0.13
N ASP A 204 -41.40 -41.36 0.80
CA ASP A 204 -41.10 -42.41 1.75
C ASP A 204 -40.73 -43.74 1.08
N GLY A 205 -39.92 -44.56 1.77
CA GLY A 205 -39.71 -45.96 1.41
C GLY A 205 -38.56 -46.61 2.15
N ASP A 206 -38.88 -47.27 3.28
CA ASP A 206 -38.08 -48.35 3.89
C ASP A 206 -37.76 -49.45 2.86
N ALA A 207 -36.52 -49.96 2.85
CA ALA A 207 -36.24 -51.40 2.84
C ALA A 207 -34.73 -51.74 2.88
N ASP A 208 -34.50 -52.82 3.60
CA ASP A 208 -33.30 -53.56 3.95
C ASP A 208 -32.42 -54.09 2.79
N GLN A 209 -31.17 -54.38 3.18
CA GLN A 209 -30.29 -55.48 2.73
C GLN A 209 -29.38 -55.39 1.47
N ALA A 210 -28.08 -55.56 1.79
CA ALA A 210 -27.13 -56.56 1.26
C ALA A 210 -26.40 -56.34 -0.09
N GLN A 211 -25.08 -56.14 0.05
CA GLN A 211 -24.01 -56.98 -0.51
C GLN A 211 -23.96 -57.18 -2.05
N GLN A 212 -22.99 -56.56 -2.71
CA GLN A 212 -21.88 -57.21 -3.44
C GLN A 212 -21.06 -56.18 -4.23
N GLY A 213 -19.73 -56.39 -4.25
CA GLY A 213 -18.79 -55.46 -4.87
C GLY A 213 -18.74 -55.54 -6.39
N HIS A 214 -18.12 -54.53 -7.00
CA HIS A 214 -17.28 -54.69 -8.18
C HIS A 214 -16.29 -53.54 -8.33
N THR A 215 -15.17 -53.92 -8.89
CA THR A 215 -13.98 -53.21 -9.32
C THR A 215 -14.21 -51.94 -10.17
N GLY A 216 -13.35 -50.94 -9.95
CA GLY A 216 -12.66 -50.26 -11.04
C GLY A 216 -13.16 -48.86 -11.44
N VAL A 217 -12.17 -48.02 -11.76
CA VAL A 217 -12.22 -46.74 -12.50
C VAL A 217 -12.29 -45.48 -11.62
N LEU A 218 -11.10 -44.86 -11.47
CA LEU A 218 -10.90 -43.48 -11.04
C LEU A 218 -11.25 -42.52 -12.21
N PRO A 219 -12.02 -41.44 -11.99
CA PRO A 219 -11.93 -40.23 -12.79
C PRO A 219 -10.99 -39.23 -12.11
N ALA A 220 -10.10 -38.67 -12.92
CA ALA A 220 -9.20 -37.59 -12.55
C ALA A 220 -9.99 -36.31 -12.23
N GLU A 221 -9.80 -35.78 -11.02
CA GLU A 221 -10.17 -34.39 -10.71
C GLU A 221 -9.00 -33.45 -10.97
N ALA A 222 -9.33 -32.39 -11.71
CA ALA A 222 -8.48 -31.31 -12.14
C ALA A 222 -7.93 -30.52 -10.93
N GLY A 223 -6.63 -30.65 -10.69
CA GLY A 223 -5.89 -29.75 -9.81
C GLY A 223 -5.69 -28.39 -10.48
N SER A 224 -6.18 -27.33 -9.85
CA SER A 224 -5.75 -25.95 -10.14
C SER A 224 -4.32 -25.74 -9.62
N PRO A 225 -3.39 -25.17 -10.40
CA PRO A 225 -2.01 -25.02 -9.96
C PRO A 225 -1.82 -23.80 -9.04
N PRO A 226 -0.83 -23.86 -8.13
CA PRO A 226 -0.39 -22.73 -7.32
C PRO A 226 0.28 -21.63 -8.18
N VAL A 227 0.11 -20.38 -7.75
CA VAL A 227 0.68 -19.16 -8.33
C VAL A 227 2.17 -19.35 -8.62
N GLY A 228 2.49 -19.46 -9.90
CA GLY A 228 3.85 -19.63 -10.41
C GLY A 228 4.60 -18.31 -10.45
N GLU A 229 5.69 -18.23 -9.69
CA GLU A 229 6.83 -17.39 -10.03
C GLU A 229 7.49 -17.98 -11.30
N GLY A 230 6.83 -17.77 -12.44
CA GLY A 230 7.24 -18.30 -13.73
C GLY A 230 8.47 -17.58 -14.27
N SER A 231 9.64 -18.15 -14.01
CA SER A 231 10.72 -18.31 -14.99
C SER A 231 11.53 -19.54 -14.59
N GLY A 232 11.18 -20.71 -15.13
CA GLY A 232 11.98 -21.95 -15.00
C GLY A 232 13.18 -21.99 -15.96
N PRO A 233 13.91 -23.12 -16.06
CA PRO A 233 14.99 -23.47 -15.13
C PRO A 233 16.36 -23.71 -15.81
N LEU A 234 17.39 -23.83 -14.95
CA LEU A 234 18.75 -24.36 -15.15
C LEU A 234 19.71 -23.62 -16.12
N ALA A 235 20.65 -22.89 -15.53
CA ALA A 235 22.04 -22.85 -15.99
C ALA A 235 22.95 -22.60 -14.78
N ASP A 236 23.96 -23.48 -14.63
CA ASP A 236 25.06 -23.40 -13.69
C ASP A 236 25.78 -22.05 -13.80
N GLU A 237 25.77 -21.24 -12.73
CA GLU A 237 26.84 -20.27 -12.49
C GLU A 237 27.14 -20.23 -10.99
N GLY A 238 28.36 -20.69 -10.66
CA GLY A 238 28.85 -20.85 -9.30
C GLY A 238 28.93 -19.52 -8.56
N SER A 239 28.36 -19.49 -7.36
CA SER A 239 28.52 -18.39 -6.42
C SER A 239 29.69 -18.70 -5.48
N LEU A 240 30.77 -17.93 -5.63
CA LEU A 240 31.86 -17.82 -4.67
C LEU A 240 31.33 -17.15 -3.40
N ALA A 241 30.91 -17.96 -2.44
CA ALA A 241 30.69 -17.54 -1.07
C ALA A 241 32.06 -17.43 -0.37
N ASN A 242 32.45 -16.21 0.02
CA ASN A 242 33.34 -16.06 1.16
C ASN A 242 32.49 -16.17 2.43
N GLU A 243 32.97 -17.03 3.32
CA GLU A 243 32.47 -17.29 4.66
C GLU A 243 32.43 -16.00 5.48
N GLU A 244 31.29 -15.68 6.08
CA GLU A 244 31.28 -14.82 7.27
C GLU A 244 30.51 -15.50 8.39
N SER A 245 31.22 -15.60 9.51
CA SER A 245 30.98 -16.44 10.65
C SER A 245 29.93 -15.85 11.59
N LEU A 246 29.16 -16.77 12.17
CA LEU A 246 28.25 -16.56 13.28
C LEU A 246 29.06 -16.33 14.57
N ARG A 247 28.90 -15.16 15.21
CA ARG A 247 28.96 -15.03 16.67
C ARG A 247 28.41 -13.68 17.14
N THR A 248 27.29 -13.74 17.84
CA THR A 248 26.84 -12.72 18.79
C THR A 248 26.66 -13.43 20.12
N ASP A 249 27.22 -12.84 21.17
CA ASP A 249 26.94 -13.01 22.61
C ASP A 249 27.73 -11.85 23.26
N ARG A 250 27.25 -11.00 24.19
CA ARG A 250 26.05 -10.95 25.03
C ARG A 250 26.00 -9.54 25.71
N PRO A 251 25.18 -9.24 26.75
CA PRO A 251 24.60 -7.92 27.03
C PRO A 251 25.53 -7.06 27.91
N GLU A 252 25.39 -5.73 27.98
CA GLU A 252 24.74 -4.93 29.03
C GLU A 252 25.20 -3.49 28.72
N ASP A 253 24.34 -2.45 28.69
CA ASP A 253 24.25 -1.53 29.82
C ASP A 253 23.05 -0.59 29.74
N ALA A 254 22.51 -0.34 30.92
CA ALA A 254 21.42 0.57 31.22
C ALA A 254 21.92 2.02 31.33
N GLY A 255 21.02 2.95 30.99
CA GLY A 255 20.99 4.30 31.59
C GLY A 255 21.96 5.33 31.03
N ALA A 256 21.41 6.29 30.26
CA ALA A 256 21.77 7.69 30.43
C ALA A 256 20.69 8.57 29.79
N LEU A 257 20.01 9.32 30.66
CA LEU A 257 19.32 10.55 30.33
C LEU A 257 20.37 11.61 29.96
N ASP A 258 20.10 12.42 28.95
CA ASP A 258 20.20 13.89 28.98
C ASP A 258 20.34 14.48 27.57
N SER A 259 19.49 15.47 27.32
CA SER A 259 19.63 16.44 26.25
C SER A 259 20.73 17.43 26.61
N SER A 260 21.50 17.88 25.63
CA SER A 260 21.90 19.29 25.58
C SER A 260 22.21 19.74 24.15
N ALA A 261 21.86 20.99 23.90
CA ALA A 261 21.80 21.67 22.63
C ALA A 261 23.15 22.31 22.23
N VAL A 262 23.09 23.01 21.08
CA VAL A 262 23.94 24.15 20.65
C VAL A 262 25.17 23.83 19.78
N GLY A 263 25.23 24.51 18.62
CA GLY A 263 26.49 24.95 18.01
C GLY A 263 26.62 24.74 16.50
N GLU A 264 26.00 25.60 15.71
CA GLU A 264 26.44 25.88 14.33
C GLU A 264 27.87 26.45 14.34
N ILE A 265 28.74 25.95 13.44
CA ILE A 265 29.94 26.66 13.00
C ILE A 265 30.08 26.44 11.49
N GLU A 266 29.93 27.53 10.73
CA GLU A 266 30.41 27.63 9.35
C GLU A 266 31.95 27.73 9.34
N VAL A 267 32.61 27.00 8.45
CA VAL A 267 33.98 27.30 8.02
C VAL A 267 34.04 27.23 6.50
N VAL A 268 34.36 28.39 5.91
CA VAL A 268 34.61 28.62 4.49
C VAL A 268 36.04 28.22 4.10
N GLU A 269 36.14 27.74 2.85
CA GLU A 269 37.26 27.58 1.92
C GLU A 269 38.71 27.96 2.31
N GLY A 270 39.63 27.07 1.90
CA GLY A 270 40.97 27.48 1.46
C GLY A 270 42.07 26.43 1.61
N ALA A 271 42.25 25.54 0.63
CA ALA A 271 43.56 24.95 0.34
C ALA A 271 43.61 24.35 -1.07
N ALA A 272 44.70 24.65 -1.77
CA ALA A 272 44.88 24.61 -3.20
C ALA A 272 45.30 23.24 -3.78
N SER A 273 45.21 23.23 -5.11
CA SER A 273 45.65 22.25 -6.11
C SER A 273 47.02 21.61 -5.86
N VAL A 274 47.13 20.29 -6.04
CA VAL A 274 48.40 19.55 -6.10
C VAL A 274 48.65 19.09 -7.54
N GLU A 275 49.81 19.46 -8.06
CA GLU A 275 50.29 19.24 -9.42
C GLU A 275 50.71 17.77 -9.68
N ASN A 276 50.40 17.27 -10.87
CA ASN A 276 50.93 16.02 -11.44
C ASN A 276 52.27 16.27 -12.17
N PRO A 277 53.28 15.39 -12.07
CA PRO A 277 54.43 15.42 -12.97
C PRO A 277 54.19 14.69 -14.30
N LEU A 278 54.79 15.27 -15.35
CA LEU A 278 54.73 14.90 -16.76
C LEU A 278 55.42 13.57 -17.14
N VAL A 279 54.88 13.02 -18.23
CA VAL A 279 55.39 12.00 -19.16
C VAL A 279 56.62 12.48 -19.95
N PRO A 280 57.50 11.56 -20.39
CA PRO A 280 58.15 11.66 -21.71
C PRO A 280 57.87 10.44 -22.60
N GLY A 281 57.39 10.69 -23.84
CA GLY A 281 57.31 9.72 -24.94
C GLY A 281 58.60 9.69 -25.78
N PRO A 282 58.52 9.43 -27.10
CA PRO A 282 58.23 8.14 -27.74
C PRO A 282 59.42 7.63 -28.59
N ARG A 283 59.45 6.34 -28.93
CA ARG A 283 60.29 5.81 -30.04
C ARG A 283 59.51 4.85 -30.93
N SER A 284 59.77 4.99 -32.22
CA SER A 284 59.02 4.48 -33.38
C SER A 284 59.68 3.25 -34.04
N ARG A 285 58.84 2.23 -34.35
CA ARG A 285 58.79 1.34 -35.55
C ARG A 285 60.04 0.51 -35.98
N PRO A 286 59.92 -0.55 -36.85
CA PRO A 286 58.81 -0.92 -37.76
C PRO A 286 58.41 -2.43 -37.87
N SER A 287 57.15 -2.63 -38.32
CA SER A 287 56.62 -3.52 -39.39
C SER A 287 57.19 -4.92 -39.70
N ALA A 288 56.33 -5.95 -39.60
CA ALA A 288 56.12 -7.06 -40.58
C ALA A 288 54.87 -7.86 -40.14
N VAL A 289 53.72 -7.87 -40.85
CA VAL A 289 53.36 -8.61 -42.10
C VAL A 289 52.87 -10.05 -41.83
N LEU A 290 51.62 -10.34 -42.28
CA LEU A 290 50.99 -11.65 -42.62
C LEU A 290 50.61 -12.60 -41.45
N ALA A 291 49.53 -13.41 -41.46
CA ALA A 291 48.51 -13.76 -42.46
C ALA A 291 47.26 -14.39 -41.79
N LEU A 292 46.16 -14.40 -42.55
CA LEU A 292 44.89 -15.12 -42.36
C LEU A 292 44.97 -16.62 -42.71
N ARG A 293 44.05 -17.41 -42.11
CA ARG A 293 43.37 -18.68 -42.52
C ARG A 293 43.41 -19.71 -41.38
N ALA A 294 42.30 -20.17 -40.79
CA ALA A 294 41.12 -20.89 -41.30
C ALA A 294 41.37 -22.40 -41.53
N ASP A 295 40.52 -23.18 -40.84
CA ASP A 295 40.02 -24.54 -41.09
C ASP A 295 40.82 -25.82 -40.70
N ALA A 296 40.27 -26.46 -39.65
CA ALA A 296 39.56 -27.76 -39.68
C ALA A 296 40.29 -29.10 -39.36
N HIS A 297 39.53 -29.86 -38.56
CA HIS A 297 39.41 -31.33 -38.45
C HIS A 297 40.30 -32.15 -37.47
N ASN A 298 39.62 -32.67 -36.42
CA ASN A 298 39.48 -34.10 -36.04
C ASN A 298 39.81 -34.50 -34.57
N GLN A 299 38.71 -34.91 -33.87
CA GLN A 299 38.55 -35.97 -32.87
C GLN A 299 39.09 -35.82 -31.41
N PRO A 300 38.56 -36.58 -30.42
CA PRO A 300 37.25 -37.22 -30.26
C PRO A 300 36.54 -36.92 -28.91
N ALA A 301 35.29 -37.38 -28.82
CA ALA A 301 34.29 -37.15 -27.79
C ALA A 301 34.57 -37.80 -26.42
N ILE A 302 34.14 -37.10 -25.35
CA ILE A 302 34.05 -37.59 -23.96
C ILE A 302 32.58 -37.95 -23.67
N PRO A 303 32.27 -39.13 -23.10
CA PRO A 303 30.88 -39.57 -22.91
C PRO A 303 30.21 -38.90 -21.70
N LYS A 304 28.98 -38.43 -21.91
CA LYS A 304 28.07 -37.91 -20.87
C LYS A 304 27.48 -39.05 -20.03
N PRO A 305 27.41 -38.93 -18.69
CA PRO A 305 26.66 -39.88 -17.88
C PRO A 305 25.16 -39.58 -17.98
N ARG A 306 24.38 -40.66 -18.15
CA ARG A 306 22.91 -40.68 -18.11
C ARG A 306 22.48 -40.69 -16.64
N THR A 307 21.72 -39.69 -16.20
CA THR A 307 21.06 -39.71 -14.89
C THR A 307 19.62 -40.17 -15.07
N GLY A 308 19.37 -41.40 -14.63
CA GLY A 308 18.04 -42.00 -14.58
C GLY A 308 17.17 -41.37 -13.49
N GLY A 309 15.86 -41.38 -13.74
CA GLY A 309 14.85 -41.00 -12.78
C GLY A 309 14.87 -41.91 -11.56
N SER A 310 14.84 -41.29 -10.39
CA SER A 310 14.61 -41.95 -9.10
C SER A 310 13.71 -41.05 -8.27
N THR A 311 12.56 -41.62 -7.94
CA THR A 311 11.53 -41.26 -6.97
C THR A 311 11.95 -40.33 -5.82
N GLU A 312 11.03 -39.40 -5.52
CA GLU A 312 11.04 -38.39 -4.47
C GLU A 312 11.35 -38.97 -3.09
N SER A 313 12.62 -38.96 -2.71
CA SER A 313 13.01 -38.97 -1.30
C SER A 313 12.73 -37.58 -0.73
N ARG A 314 11.64 -37.43 0.03
CA ARG A 314 11.40 -36.27 0.91
C ARG A 314 12.67 -36.07 1.73
N ARG A 315 13.43 -35.02 1.42
CA ARG A 315 14.64 -34.65 2.17
C ARG A 315 14.27 -34.43 3.63
N THR A 316 14.59 -35.40 4.47
CA THR A 316 14.45 -35.32 5.92
C THR A 316 15.32 -34.16 6.42
N TYR A 317 14.69 -33.21 7.10
CA TYR A 317 15.37 -32.02 7.60
C TYR A 317 16.40 -32.41 8.68
N ASN A 318 17.69 -32.20 8.40
CA ASN A 318 18.83 -32.49 9.30
C ASN A 318 19.23 -31.32 10.22
N GLY A 319 18.36 -30.33 10.44
CA GLY A 319 18.66 -29.24 11.38
C GLY A 319 18.38 -29.61 12.84
N PRO A 320 18.82 -28.78 13.80
CA PRO A 320 18.59 -29.02 15.22
C PRO A 320 17.10 -29.21 15.53
N GLN A 321 16.80 -30.18 16.40
CA GLN A 321 15.43 -30.47 16.82
C GLN A 321 14.77 -29.21 17.39
N LEU A 322 13.46 -29.06 17.14
CA LEU A 322 12.68 -27.97 17.71
C LEU A 322 12.64 -28.11 19.23
N THR A 323 13.38 -27.26 19.93
CA THR A 323 13.17 -27.03 21.36
C THR A 323 12.30 -25.79 21.51
N LEU A 324 11.00 -26.01 21.76
CA LEU A 324 10.08 -24.93 22.13
C LEU A 324 10.43 -24.46 23.54
N SER A 325 10.40 -23.15 23.81
CA SER A 325 10.57 -22.70 25.19
C SER A 325 9.39 -23.17 26.04
N PRO A 326 9.59 -23.49 27.33
CA PRO A 326 8.52 -23.94 28.21
C PRO A 326 7.33 -22.97 28.26
N ALA A 327 7.59 -21.67 28.24
CA ALA A 327 6.53 -20.64 28.24
C ALA A 327 5.69 -20.65 26.95
N ILE A 328 6.33 -20.81 25.78
CA ILE A 328 5.60 -20.91 24.50
C ILE A 328 4.79 -22.20 24.46
N TYR A 329 5.36 -23.30 24.97
CA TYR A 329 4.69 -24.58 25.02
C TYR A 329 3.45 -24.53 25.92
N ALA A 330 3.54 -23.91 27.10
CA ALA A 330 2.42 -23.71 28.02
C ALA A 330 1.30 -22.86 27.40
N VAL A 331 1.63 -21.81 26.64
CA VAL A 331 0.63 -20.98 25.94
C VAL A 331 -0.13 -21.77 24.86
N LEU A 332 0.53 -22.73 24.22
CA LEU A 332 -0.05 -23.56 23.16
C LEU A 332 -0.83 -24.76 23.70
N GLU A 333 -0.90 -24.97 25.01
CA GLU A 333 -1.53 -26.13 25.65
C GLU A 333 -2.96 -26.45 25.16
N PRO A 334 -3.87 -25.47 24.99
CA PRO A 334 -5.22 -25.74 24.48
C PRO A 334 -5.28 -26.33 23.06
N VAL A 335 -4.19 -26.23 22.30
CA VAL A 335 -4.08 -26.63 20.89
C VAL A 335 -2.90 -27.57 20.63
N HIS A 336 -2.36 -28.24 21.66
CA HIS A 336 -1.27 -29.22 21.48
C HIS A 336 -1.65 -30.33 20.51
N TRP A 337 -2.87 -30.84 20.58
CA TRP A 337 -3.39 -31.84 19.66
C TRP A 337 -3.40 -31.38 18.19
N LEU A 338 -3.51 -30.07 17.92
CA LEU A 338 -3.34 -29.51 16.57
C LEU A 338 -1.87 -29.39 16.21
N LEU A 339 -1.02 -29.01 17.17
CA LEU A 339 0.41 -28.88 16.97
C LEU A 339 1.07 -30.21 16.59
N GLU A 340 0.61 -31.32 17.18
CA GLU A 340 1.02 -32.69 16.84
C GLU A 340 0.70 -33.06 15.39
N ARG A 341 -0.36 -32.48 14.81
CA ARG A 341 -0.77 -32.68 13.41
C ARG A 341 -0.03 -31.77 12.43
N VAL A 342 0.88 -30.90 12.89
CA VAL A 342 1.66 -30.02 12.00
C VAL A 342 2.89 -30.78 11.49
N ASP A 343 2.78 -31.33 10.28
CA ASP A 343 3.85 -32.14 9.65
C ASP A 343 5.16 -31.39 9.36
N SER A 344 5.11 -30.05 9.36
CA SER A 344 6.25 -29.21 9.00
C SER A 344 6.91 -28.56 10.22
N ALA A 345 8.14 -28.98 10.52
CA ALA A 345 8.99 -28.33 11.50
C ALA A 345 9.22 -26.83 11.20
N PHE A 346 9.17 -26.42 9.93
CA PHE A 346 9.22 -25.01 9.58
C PHE A 346 7.98 -24.25 10.09
N VAL A 347 6.79 -24.81 9.90
CA VAL A 347 5.52 -24.21 10.34
C VAL A 347 5.43 -24.21 11.87
N ALA A 348 5.82 -25.29 12.54
CA ALA A 348 5.91 -25.33 14.01
C ALA A 348 6.83 -24.22 14.58
N ARG A 349 7.99 -23.98 13.94
CA ARG A 349 8.87 -22.84 14.29
C ARG A 349 8.23 -21.49 14.05
N LYS A 350 7.42 -21.37 13.00
CA LYS A 350 6.72 -20.11 12.68
C LYS A 350 5.65 -19.82 13.72
N ILE A 351 4.89 -20.83 14.14
CA ILE A 351 3.92 -20.76 15.25
C ILE A 351 4.62 -20.32 16.54
N ALA A 352 5.73 -20.98 16.89
CA ALA A 352 6.50 -20.64 18.08
C ALA A 352 7.05 -19.21 18.07
N ARG A 353 7.60 -18.77 16.92
CA ARG A 353 8.11 -17.40 16.75
C ARG A 353 7.00 -16.37 16.89
N GLU A 354 5.82 -16.66 16.39
CA GLU A 354 4.66 -15.77 16.47
C GLU A 354 4.15 -15.64 17.91
N VAL A 355 4.01 -16.74 18.64
CA VAL A 355 3.69 -16.70 20.08
C VAL A 355 4.76 -15.93 20.84
N GLY A 356 6.04 -16.25 20.61
CA GLY A 356 7.15 -15.55 21.25
C GLY A 356 7.21 -14.05 20.92
N ARG A 357 6.79 -13.65 19.71
CA ARG A 357 6.67 -12.23 19.32
C ARG A 357 5.60 -11.54 20.16
N GLN A 358 4.41 -12.13 20.26
CA GLN A 358 3.31 -11.55 21.03
C GLN A 358 3.65 -11.43 22.53
N LEU A 359 4.33 -12.43 23.10
CA LEU A 359 4.82 -12.37 24.48
C LEU A 359 5.83 -11.22 24.67
N ARG A 360 6.78 -11.03 23.74
CA ARG A 360 7.75 -9.92 23.79
C ARG A 360 7.11 -8.54 23.61
N GLU A 361 6.00 -8.47 22.88
CA GLU A 361 5.20 -7.24 22.73
C GLU A 361 4.34 -6.93 23.98
N GLY A 362 4.48 -7.72 25.05
CA GLY A 362 3.81 -7.50 26.34
C GLY A 362 2.43 -8.15 26.45
N MET A 363 2.06 -9.06 25.53
CA MET A 363 0.80 -9.79 25.67
C MET A 363 0.91 -10.87 26.74
N ALA A 364 -0.02 -10.87 27.70
CA ALA A 364 -0.09 -11.88 28.74
C ALA A 364 -0.27 -13.30 28.15
N ALA A 365 0.42 -14.29 28.71
CA ALA A 365 0.43 -15.67 28.25
C ALA A 365 -0.97 -16.30 28.33
N GLU A 366 -1.67 -16.05 29.43
CA GLU A 366 -3.03 -16.51 29.72
C GLU A 366 -4.01 -15.98 28.67
N ARG A 367 -3.77 -14.76 28.19
CA ARG A 367 -4.59 -14.10 27.18
C ARG A 367 -4.43 -14.74 25.81
N ILE A 368 -3.21 -15.09 25.42
CA ILE A 368 -2.95 -15.85 24.19
C ILE A 368 -3.57 -17.25 24.28
N SER A 369 -3.36 -17.93 25.41
CA SER A 369 -3.90 -19.29 25.66
C SER A 369 -5.42 -19.30 25.60
N HIS A 370 -6.10 -18.39 26.32
CA HIS A 370 -7.55 -18.27 26.29
C HIS A 370 -8.11 -17.99 24.89
N ARG A 371 -7.42 -17.15 24.10
CA ARG A 371 -7.81 -16.89 22.70
C ARG A 371 -7.73 -18.16 21.85
N LEU A 372 -6.68 -18.96 22.01
CA LEU A 372 -6.54 -20.25 21.34
C LEU A 372 -7.65 -21.22 21.77
N ALA A 373 -7.92 -21.31 23.07
CA ALA A 373 -8.97 -22.16 23.62
C ALA A 373 -10.36 -21.81 23.09
N ILE A 374 -10.76 -20.52 23.14
CA ILE A 374 -12.07 -20.08 22.62
C ILE A 374 -12.23 -20.40 21.14
N ARG A 375 -11.18 -20.17 20.34
CA ARG A 375 -11.27 -20.40 18.89
C ARG A 375 -11.29 -21.88 18.55
N ALA A 376 -10.49 -22.68 19.23
CA ALA A 376 -10.54 -24.13 19.10
C ALA A 376 -11.91 -24.68 19.49
N ALA A 377 -12.54 -24.16 20.56
CA ALA A 377 -13.87 -24.57 20.98
C ALA A 377 -15.00 -24.18 20.00
N ARG A 378 -14.79 -23.16 19.17
CA ARG A 378 -15.78 -22.67 18.18
C ARG A 378 -15.63 -23.29 16.79
N THR A 379 -14.55 -24.03 16.55
CA THR A 379 -14.28 -24.66 15.24
C THR A 379 -14.26 -26.16 15.42
N MET A 380 -15.02 -26.91 14.61
CA MET A 380 -14.99 -28.36 14.73
C MET A 380 -13.61 -28.88 14.28
N ALA A 381 -13.05 -29.86 15.01
CA ALA A 381 -11.71 -30.38 14.71
C ALA A 381 -11.58 -30.96 13.28
N SER A 382 -12.69 -31.41 12.70
CA SER A 382 -12.82 -31.89 11.33
C SER A 382 -12.78 -30.79 10.26
N GLU A 383 -13.17 -29.55 10.61
CA GLU A 383 -13.13 -28.41 9.69
C GLU A 383 -11.69 -27.89 9.48
N ILE A 384 -10.78 -28.22 10.41
CA ILE A 384 -9.38 -27.80 10.37
C ILE A 384 -8.59 -28.75 9.46
N ARG A 385 -8.59 -28.43 8.15
CA ARG A 385 -7.84 -29.18 7.11
C ARG A 385 -6.33 -29.00 7.23
N ASP A 386 -5.87 -27.78 7.51
CA ASP A 386 -4.45 -27.44 7.69
C ASP A 386 -4.25 -26.79 9.07
N PRO A 387 -3.77 -27.54 10.07
CA PRO A 387 -3.61 -27.05 11.45
C PRO A 387 -2.60 -25.90 11.52
N GLY A 388 -1.55 -25.95 10.70
CA GLY A 388 -0.51 -24.93 10.69
C GLY A 388 -1.01 -23.59 10.17
N ARG A 389 -1.74 -23.61 9.04
CA ARG A 389 -2.38 -22.43 8.47
C ARG A 389 -3.50 -21.89 9.35
N TRP A 390 -4.29 -22.76 9.97
CA TRP A 390 -5.34 -22.34 10.90
C TRP A 390 -4.74 -21.65 12.14
N LEU A 391 -3.70 -22.22 12.76
CA LEU A 391 -3.03 -21.60 13.91
C LEU A 391 -2.46 -20.23 13.56
N LEU A 392 -1.74 -20.10 12.44
CA LEU A 392 -1.09 -18.86 12.04
C LEU A 392 -2.03 -17.80 11.45
N GLY A 393 -3.09 -18.21 10.77
CA GLY A 393 -4.01 -17.31 10.07
C GLY A 393 -5.29 -17.00 10.83
N VAL A 394 -5.76 -17.91 11.68
CA VAL A 394 -7.04 -17.79 12.38
C VAL A 394 -6.83 -17.70 13.88
N ALA A 395 -6.09 -18.63 14.50
CA ALA A 395 -6.06 -18.76 15.96
C ALA A 395 -5.15 -17.76 16.68
N LEU A 396 -3.96 -17.50 16.14
CA LEU A 396 -2.96 -16.62 16.75
C LEU A 396 -3.13 -15.13 16.43
N PRO A 397 -3.58 -14.70 15.23
CA PRO A 397 -3.77 -13.28 14.98
C PRO A 397 -4.77 -12.66 15.96
N ARG A 398 -4.57 -11.39 16.32
CA ARG A 398 -5.62 -10.63 17.02
C ARG A 398 -6.68 -10.21 16.02
N TRP A 399 -7.95 -10.46 16.37
CA TRP A 399 -9.11 -10.02 15.60
C TRP A 399 -9.86 -8.99 16.43
N GLY A 400 -10.49 -8.01 15.77
CA GLY A 400 -11.25 -6.96 16.43
C GLY A 400 -10.89 -5.57 15.91
N CYS A 401 -11.24 -4.54 16.66
CA CYS A 401 -11.05 -3.13 16.29
C CYS A 401 -9.63 -2.59 16.54
N GLY A 402 -8.69 -3.44 16.99
CA GLY A 402 -7.31 -3.02 17.33
C GLY A 402 -7.14 -2.40 18.72
N HIS A 403 -8.22 -2.21 19.49
CA HIS A 403 -8.12 -1.78 20.89
C HIS A 403 -7.32 -2.83 21.69
N GLN A 404 -6.36 -2.40 22.51
CA GLN A 404 -5.44 -3.30 23.24
C GLN A 404 -6.20 -4.28 24.14
N ASP A 405 -7.33 -3.85 24.69
CA ASP A 405 -8.18 -4.67 25.54
C ASP A 405 -9.23 -5.50 24.76
N CYS A 406 -9.43 -5.28 23.46
CA CYS A 406 -10.39 -6.04 22.67
C CYS A 406 -9.79 -7.36 22.15
N GLU A 407 -10.50 -8.47 22.38
CA GLU A 407 -10.27 -9.79 21.79
C GLU A 407 -11.52 -10.23 21.03
N SER A 408 -11.45 -10.22 19.70
CA SER A 408 -12.52 -10.72 18.84
C SER A 408 -13.91 -10.11 19.16
N GLY A 409 -13.93 -8.83 19.54
CA GLY A 409 -15.17 -8.11 19.88
C GLY A 409 -15.61 -8.22 21.33
N VAL A 410 -14.78 -8.77 22.23
CA VAL A 410 -15.02 -8.81 23.68
C VAL A 410 -13.85 -8.14 24.41
N MET A 411 -14.14 -7.28 25.37
CA MET A 411 -13.15 -6.60 26.19
C MET A 411 -12.58 -7.58 27.22
N TRP A 412 -11.27 -7.78 27.22
CA TRP A 412 -10.59 -8.74 28.08
C TRP A 412 -10.73 -8.40 29.56
N SER A 413 -10.60 -7.12 29.94
CA SER A 413 -10.70 -6.68 31.34
C SER A 413 -12.09 -6.88 31.96
N SER A 414 -13.16 -6.80 31.15
CA SER A 414 -14.53 -6.73 31.65
C SER A 414 -15.45 -7.85 31.15
N GLY A 415 -15.04 -8.62 30.14
CA GLY A 415 -15.87 -9.61 29.46
C GLY A 415 -17.04 -9.02 28.66
N ARG A 416 -17.19 -7.69 28.61
CA ARG A 416 -18.27 -7.01 27.87
C ARG A 416 -18.00 -7.03 26.37
N ARG A 417 -19.06 -6.95 25.55
CA ARG A 417 -18.89 -6.70 24.11
C ARG A 417 -18.17 -5.37 23.89
N CYS A 418 -17.25 -5.35 22.95
CA CYS A 418 -16.54 -4.14 22.55
C CYS A 418 -17.46 -3.28 21.70
N ASP A 419 -17.78 -2.07 22.17
CA ASP A 419 -18.72 -1.15 21.52
C ASP A 419 -18.28 -0.83 20.08
N VAL A 420 -16.98 -0.58 19.85
CA VAL A 420 -16.42 -0.33 18.51
C VAL A 420 -16.64 -1.53 17.58
N CYS A 421 -16.42 -2.76 18.07
CA CYS A 421 -16.69 -3.93 17.25
C CYS A 421 -18.18 -4.14 17.00
N ALA A 422 -19.03 -3.80 17.97
CA ALA A 422 -20.49 -3.88 17.81
C ALA A 422 -20.99 -2.87 16.76
N GLU A 423 -20.48 -1.63 16.78
CA GLU A 423 -20.74 -0.61 15.76
C GLU A 423 -20.28 -1.08 14.38
N VAL A 424 -19.05 -1.57 14.24
CA VAL A 424 -18.53 -2.06 12.94
C VAL A 424 -19.37 -3.23 12.42
N VAL A 425 -19.84 -4.14 13.28
CA VAL A 425 -20.73 -5.23 12.89
C VAL A 425 -22.11 -4.70 12.48
N ALA A 426 -22.66 -3.73 13.21
CA ALA A 426 -23.93 -3.08 12.89
C ALA A 426 -23.84 -2.33 11.54
N ASP A 427 -22.78 -1.59 11.30
CA ASP A 427 -22.52 -0.88 10.04
C ASP A 427 -22.41 -1.85 8.87
N ARG A 428 -21.69 -2.97 9.04
CA ARG A 428 -21.60 -4.02 8.01
C ARG A 428 -22.95 -4.69 7.76
N ALA A 429 -23.75 -4.91 8.80
CA ALA A 429 -25.10 -5.46 8.65
C ALA A 429 -26.02 -4.46 7.92
N ALA A 430 -25.97 -3.18 8.28
CA ALA A 430 -26.70 -2.11 7.61
C ALA A 430 -26.26 -1.94 6.14
N ALA A 431 -24.96 -2.05 5.85
CA ALA A 431 -24.43 -2.04 4.49
C ALA A 431 -24.99 -3.21 3.66
N ARG A 432 -24.92 -4.45 4.16
CA ARG A 432 -25.52 -5.61 3.49
C ARG A 432 -27.02 -5.45 3.27
N GLN A 433 -27.74 -4.92 4.25
CA GLN A 433 -29.17 -4.68 4.12
C GLN A 433 -29.46 -3.61 3.04
N ARG A 434 -28.64 -2.57 2.93
CA ARG A 434 -28.74 -1.59 1.84
C ARG A 434 -28.46 -2.22 0.48
N ASP A 435 -27.43 -3.05 0.37
CA ASP A 435 -27.08 -3.75 -0.88
C ASP A 435 -28.20 -4.70 -1.31
N GLN A 436 -28.78 -5.45 -0.36
CA GLN A 436 -29.92 -6.32 -0.60
C GLN A 436 -31.15 -5.53 -1.09
N ARG A 437 -31.47 -4.39 -0.45
CA ARG A 437 -32.56 -3.51 -0.89
C ARG A 437 -32.32 -3.00 -2.31
N LEU A 438 -31.09 -2.62 -2.65
CA LEU A 438 -30.75 -2.17 -4.01
C LEU A 438 -30.93 -3.30 -5.03
N ALA A 439 -30.52 -4.53 -4.70
CA ALA A 439 -30.72 -5.69 -5.56
C ALA A 439 -32.21 -6.00 -5.78
N GLU A 440 -33.06 -5.80 -4.77
CA GLU A 440 -34.52 -5.95 -4.85
C GLU A 440 -35.22 -4.75 -5.54
N GLY A 441 -34.48 -3.72 -5.95
CA GLY A 441 -35.03 -2.50 -6.55
C GLY A 441 -35.80 -1.62 -5.55
N LEU A 442 -35.48 -1.75 -4.27
CA LEU A 442 -35.99 -0.93 -3.18
C LEU A 442 -35.03 0.24 -2.89
N CYS A 443 -35.55 1.28 -2.26
CA CYS A 443 -34.76 2.39 -1.76
C CYS A 443 -33.74 1.90 -0.71
N PRO A 444 -32.45 2.29 -0.80
CA PRO A 444 -31.43 1.83 0.15
C PRO A 444 -31.73 2.29 1.58
N GLU A 445 -32.22 3.52 1.77
CA GLU A 445 -32.41 4.10 3.10
C GLU A 445 -33.72 3.62 3.75
N HIS A 446 -34.84 3.64 3.02
CA HIS A 446 -36.17 3.37 3.57
C HIS A 446 -36.73 1.97 3.26
N GLY A 447 -36.16 1.24 2.28
CA GLY A 447 -36.67 -0.07 1.85
C GLY A 447 -38.00 -0.01 1.10
N THR A 448 -38.46 1.18 0.69
CA THR A 448 -39.69 1.35 -0.11
C THR A 448 -39.39 1.35 -1.60
N ARG A 449 -40.35 0.89 -2.42
CA ARG A 449 -40.17 0.84 -3.88
C ARG A 449 -40.18 2.26 -4.45
N PRO A 450 -39.18 2.68 -5.24
CA PRO A 450 -39.17 4.00 -5.86
C PRO A 450 -40.42 4.21 -6.73
N GLY A 451 -40.98 5.41 -6.70
CA GLY A 451 -42.10 5.78 -7.56
C GLY A 451 -41.68 5.90 -9.04
N PRO A 452 -42.62 6.20 -9.95
CA PRO A 452 -42.32 6.36 -11.38
C PRO A 452 -41.29 7.46 -11.69
N ALA A 453 -41.10 8.42 -10.78
CA ALA A 453 -40.06 9.45 -10.87
C ALA A 453 -38.65 8.93 -10.50
N GLY A 454 -38.49 7.64 -10.17
CA GLY A 454 -37.22 7.05 -9.75
C GLY A 454 -36.78 7.43 -8.33
N SER A 455 -37.59 8.20 -7.60
CA SER A 455 -37.34 8.62 -6.22
C SER A 455 -38.27 7.92 -5.23
N CYS A 456 -37.73 7.63 -4.05
CA CYS A 456 -38.48 7.15 -2.90
C CYS A 456 -39.25 8.31 -2.26
N THR A 457 -40.53 8.12 -1.94
CA THR A 457 -41.36 9.14 -1.29
C THR A 457 -40.79 9.58 0.06
N ASP A 458 -40.22 8.65 0.81
CA ASP A 458 -39.66 8.92 2.14
C ASP A 458 -38.33 9.69 2.02
N CYS A 459 -37.51 9.40 1.01
CA CYS A 459 -36.32 10.22 0.70
C CYS A 459 -36.70 11.66 0.36
N VAL A 460 -37.79 11.86 -0.40
CA VAL A 460 -38.26 13.21 -0.76
C VAL A 460 -38.73 13.97 0.47
N LEU A 461 -39.42 13.30 1.39
CA LEU A 461 -39.83 13.89 2.67
C LEU A 461 -38.62 14.23 3.55
N ASP A 462 -37.66 13.31 3.67
CA ASP A 462 -36.42 13.55 4.43
C ASP A 462 -35.60 14.71 3.86
N ASP A 463 -35.52 14.83 2.53
CA ASP A 463 -34.84 15.94 1.87
C ASP A 463 -35.58 17.27 2.11
N ALA A 464 -36.91 17.27 2.08
CA ALA A 464 -37.70 18.47 2.40
C ALA A 464 -37.53 18.91 3.86
N ILE A 465 -37.37 17.98 4.80
CA ILE A 465 -37.09 18.26 6.22
C ILE A 465 -35.65 18.78 6.40
N ARG A 466 -34.66 18.16 5.74
CA ARG A 466 -33.25 18.57 5.85
C ARG A 466 -32.95 19.89 5.14
N ARG A 467 -33.67 20.18 4.06
CA ARG A 467 -33.57 21.41 3.27
C ARG A 467 -34.93 22.09 3.26
N PRO A 468 -35.35 22.71 4.37
CA PRO A 468 -36.56 23.52 4.36
C PRO A 468 -36.36 24.58 3.27
N VAL A 469 -37.28 24.60 2.30
CA VAL A 469 -37.26 25.59 1.22
C VAL A 469 -37.16 26.96 1.90
N PRO A 470 -36.12 27.76 1.58
CA PRO A 470 -35.99 29.08 2.17
C PRO A 470 -37.27 29.85 1.86
N ALA A 471 -38.01 30.23 2.91
CA ALA A 471 -39.09 31.19 2.76
C ALA A 471 -38.53 32.39 2.00
N ALA A 472 -39.22 32.81 0.93
CA ALA A 472 -38.79 33.88 0.05
C ALA A 472 -38.32 35.07 0.90
N ARG A 473 -36.99 35.27 0.96
CA ARG A 473 -36.42 36.40 1.69
C ARG A 473 -36.84 37.66 0.92
N PRO A 474 -37.50 38.64 1.55
CA PRO A 474 -37.69 39.94 0.93
C PRO A 474 -36.31 40.48 0.56
N GLU A 475 -36.18 40.89 -0.70
CA GLU A 475 -34.97 41.41 -1.31
C GLU A 475 -34.43 42.56 -0.43
N PRO A 476 -33.30 42.39 0.28
CA PRO A 476 -32.76 43.48 1.07
C PRO A 476 -32.28 44.55 0.09
N ALA A 477 -32.84 45.75 0.21
CA ALA A 477 -32.39 46.93 -0.52
C ALA A 477 -30.87 47.08 -0.32
N GLY A 478 -30.10 46.67 -1.32
CA GLY A 478 -28.65 46.68 -1.25
C GLY A 478 -28.15 48.12 -1.07
N PRO A 479 -27.01 48.32 -0.39
CA PRO A 479 -26.46 49.65 -0.18
C PRO A 479 -26.23 50.36 -1.53
N PRO A 480 -26.41 51.68 -1.59
CA PRO A 480 -26.33 52.44 -2.83
C PRO A 480 -24.96 52.24 -3.49
N ARG A 481 -24.97 52.01 -4.81
CA ARG A 481 -23.76 51.79 -5.62
C ARG A 481 -23.40 53.11 -6.32
N GLY A 482 -22.13 53.50 -6.25
CA GLY A 482 -21.58 54.67 -6.93
C GLY A 482 -20.39 54.29 -7.82
N ALA A 483 -19.80 55.28 -8.50
CA ALA A 483 -18.55 55.14 -9.23
C ALA A 483 -17.44 55.96 -8.54
N CYS A 484 -16.24 55.39 -8.45
CA CYS A 484 -15.06 56.05 -7.91
C CYS A 484 -14.72 57.29 -8.76
N THR A 485 -14.56 58.45 -8.15
CA THR A 485 -14.23 59.71 -8.85
C THR A 485 -12.83 59.70 -9.47
N GLY A 486 -11.88 58.95 -8.89
CA GLY A 486 -10.50 58.85 -9.40
C GLY A 486 -10.35 57.90 -10.58
N CYS A 487 -10.88 56.66 -10.46
CA CYS A 487 -10.64 55.60 -11.44
C CYS A 487 -11.89 55.06 -12.15
N GLY A 488 -13.10 55.55 -11.81
CA GLY A 488 -14.36 55.11 -12.42
C GLY A 488 -14.87 53.74 -11.98
N ALA A 489 -14.16 53.02 -11.10
CA ALA A 489 -14.59 51.70 -10.61
C ALA A 489 -15.92 51.78 -9.85
N ARG A 490 -16.81 50.80 -10.05
CA ARG A 490 -18.04 50.67 -9.26
C ARG A 490 -17.69 50.36 -7.80
N ILE A 491 -18.15 51.20 -6.88
CA ILE A 491 -17.92 51.06 -5.43
C ILE A 491 -19.26 50.98 -4.70
N PHE A 492 -19.27 50.26 -3.58
CA PHE A 492 -20.34 50.38 -2.61
C PHE A 492 -20.13 51.66 -1.79
N LEU A 493 -21.16 52.50 -1.70
CA LEU A 493 -21.12 53.72 -0.90
C LEU A 493 -21.31 53.36 0.57
N ILE A 494 -20.24 52.83 1.19
CA ILE A 494 -20.18 52.49 2.61
C ILE A 494 -18.95 53.15 3.26
N GLY A 495 -19.12 53.66 4.48
CA GLY A 495 -18.05 54.33 5.23
C GLY A 495 -17.55 55.61 4.55
N GLN A 496 -16.23 55.80 4.52
CA GLN A 496 -15.57 56.97 3.91
C GLN A 496 -15.92 57.15 2.42
N ALA A 497 -16.28 56.06 1.70
CA ALA A 497 -16.69 56.12 0.30
C ALA A 497 -17.98 56.93 0.07
N VAL A 498 -18.81 57.09 1.10
CA VAL A 498 -20.01 57.96 1.03
C VAL A 498 -19.61 59.43 0.95
N VAL A 499 -18.47 59.78 1.57
CA VAL A 499 -18.03 61.18 1.70
C VAL A 499 -17.16 61.59 0.51
N ASP A 500 -16.19 60.75 0.14
CA ASP A 500 -15.18 61.10 -0.86
C ASP A 500 -15.43 60.49 -2.26
N SER A 501 -16.45 59.62 -2.38
CA SER A 501 -16.75 58.87 -3.59
C SER A 501 -15.51 58.22 -4.21
N SER A 502 -14.53 57.79 -3.40
CA SER A 502 -13.26 57.23 -3.86
C SER A 502 -13.10 55.77 -3.44
N CYS A 503 -12.55 54.95 -4.32
CA CYS A 503 -12.22 53.57 -3.98
C CYS A 503 -11.01 53.52 -3.04
N GLN A 504 -10.87 52.40 -2.33
CA GLN A 504 -9.78 52.22 -1.37
C GLN A 504 -8.40 52.38 -2.00
N LEU A 505 -8.22 51.97 -3.26
CA LEU A 505 -6.96 52.11 -3.99
C LEU A 505 -6.62 53.58 -4.25
N CYS A 506 -7.54 54.35 -4.85
CA CYS A 506 -7.31 55.79 -5.08
C CYS A 506 -7.08 56.56 -3.78
N ARG A 507 -7.76 56.18 -2.68
CA ARG A 507 -7.47 56.75 -1.35
C ARG A 507 -6.05 56.48 -0.88
N SER A 508 -5.58 55.26 -1.09
CA SER A 508 -4.24 54.83 -0.66
C SER A 508 -3.15 55.55 -1.46
N GLU A 509 -3.40 55.79 -2.74
CA GLU A 509 -2.49 56.51 -3.64
C GLU A 509 -2.41 58.01 -3.30
N VAL A 510 -3.55 58.64 -2.95
CA VAL A 510 -3.57 60.06 -2.53
C VAL A 510 -2.97 60.25 -1.12
N SER A 511 -3.02 59.24 -0.26
CA SER A 511 -2.51 59.31 1.12
C SER A 511 -1.04 58.89 1.26
N GLY A 512 -0.30 58.73 0.15
CA GLY A 512 1.06 58.19 0.12
C GLY A 512 2.15 59.08 0.74
N LEU A 513 2.23 59.10 2.07
CA LEU A 513 3.50 59.18 2.81
C LEU A 513 3.55 58.01 3.81
N PRO A 514 4.69 57.33 3.99
CA PRO A 514 4.75 56.02 4.63
C PRO A 514 4.59 56.16 6.14
N ARG A 515 3.46 55.66 6.67
CA ARG A 515 3.29 55.46 8.11
C ARG A 515 3.68 54.03 8.47
N VAL A 516 4.91 53.90 8.95
CA VAL A 516 5.41 52.73 9.68
C VAL A 516 4.64 52.61 11.00
N ALA A 517 3.91 51.52 11.21
CA ALA A 517 3.47 51.02 12.52
C ALA A 517 3.09 49.54 12.35
N ALA A 518 3.94 48.61 12.79
CA ALA A 518 4.03 48.09 14.15
C ALA A 518 3.07 46.91 14.38
N ARG A 519 3.67 45.72 14.47
CA ARG A 519 3.06 44.47 14.94
C ARG A 519 2.69 44.60 16.42
N SER A 520 1.55 44.04 16.81
CA SER A 520 1.16 43.67 18.18
C SER A 520 0.55 42.28 18.10
N SER A 521 1.26 41.25 18.57
CA SER A 521 1.28 40.69 19.94
C SER A 521 0.01 39.89 20.27
N CYS A 522 0.21 38.58 20.43
CA CYS A 522 -0.76 37.59 20.90
C CYS A 522 -1.23 37.88 22.33
N PRO A 523 -2.44 37.42 22.70
CA PRO A 523 -2.74 37.02 24.07
C PRO A 523 -3.12 35.54 24.19
N ALA A 524 -3.20 35.15 25.46
CA ALA A 524 -3.25 33.82 26.07
C ALA A 524 -4.32 32.84 25.56
N VAL A 525 -3.99 31.56 25.74
CA VAL A 525 -4.80 30.39 25.40
C VAL A 525 -5.94 30.23 26.42
N GLU A 526 -7.13 30.67 26.04
CA GLU A 526 -8.40 30.10 26.49
C GLU A 526 -8.79 28.94 25.54
N PRO A 527 -9.62 27.96 25.97
CA PRO A 527 -10.02 26.84 25.12
C PRO A 527 -10.70 27.36 23.86
N ALA A 528 -9.98 27.30 22.74
CA ALA A 528 -10.43 27.85 21.47
C ALA A 528 -11.73 27.17 21.03
N THR A 529 -12.79 27.95 20.87
CA THR A 529 -13.98 27.56 20.12
C THR A 529 -13.61 27.36 18.64
N CYS A 530 -14.24 26.39 18.00
CA CYS A 530 -13.99 26.07 16.60
C CYS A 530 -14.20 27.29 15.69
N VAL A 531 -13.18 27.64 14.90
CA VAL A 531 -13.19 28.80 13.97
C VAL A 531 -13.75 28.43 12.59
N GLY A 532 -13.98 27.14 12.33
CA GLY A 532 -14.56 26.67 11.07
C GLY A 532 -16.06 26.92 11.03
N GLY A 533 -16.52 27.73 10.10
CA GLY A 533 -17.91 27.86 9.69
C GLY A 533 -17.89 28.28 8.22
N ALA A 534 -18.34 27.40 7.31
CA ALA A 534 -18.24 27.61 5.86
C ALA A 534 -18.98 28.89 5.38
N ASP A 535 -19.89 29.42 6.21
CA ASP A 535 -20.70 30.62 5.91
C ASP A 535 -20.56 31.73 6.97
N GLY A 536 -19.50 31.70 7.80
CA GLY A 536 -19.31 32.67 8.88
C GLY A 536 -20.20 32.49 10.11
N ALA A 537 -20.96 31.38 10.19
CA ALA A 537 -21.69 31.00 11.41
C ALA A 537 -20.72 30.49 12.48
N ALA A 538 -20.83 31.04 13.71
CA ALA A 538 -19.99 30.64 14.84
C ALA A 538 -20.27 29.18 15.25
N CYS A 539 -19.21 28.42 15.54
CA CYS A 539 -19.31 27.02 15.97
C CYS A 539 -18.94 26.90 17.46
N ASP A 540 -19.94 26.60 18.29
CA ASP A 540 -19.78 26.52 19.76
C ASP A 540 -19.05 25.25 20.25
N ARG A 541 -18.53 24.42 19.33
CA ARG A 541 -17.85 23.16 19.68
C ARG A 541 -16.39 23.43 20.02
N PRO A 542 -15.82 22.71 21.00
CA PRO A 542 -14.41 22.85 21.35
C PRO A 542 -13.54 22.47 20.16
N ALA A 543 -12.50 23.27 19.91
CA ALA A 543 -11.50 22.94 18.92
C ALA A 543 -10.64 21.75 19.40
N LEU A 544 -10.06 21.01 18.46
CA LEU A 544 -9.15 19.92 18.80
C LEU A 544 -7.86 20.47 19.45
N PRO A 545 -7.20 19.75 20.37
CA PRO A 545 -6.03 20.26 21.12
C PRO A 545 -4.86 20.80 20.28
N ALA A 546 -4.78 20.42 18.99
CA ALA A 546 -3.73 20.84 18.07
C ALA A 546 -4.26 21.58 16.82
N ARG A 547 -5.54 21.99 16.79
CA ARG A 547 -6.17 22.64 15.62
C ARG A 547 -7.17 23.71 16.08
N SER A 548 -7.42 24.70 15.23
CA SER A 548 -8.45 25.72 15.47
C SER A 548 -9.88 25.27 15.08
N VAL A 549 -10.06 24.02 14.63
CA VAL A 549 -11.36 23.49 14.18
C VAL A 549 -11.76 22.25 14.96
N CYS A 550 -13.06 22.04 15.15
CA CYS A 550 -13.60 20.81 15.74
C CYS A 550 -13.54 19.65 14.75
N VAL A 551 -13.72 18.42 15.25
CA VAL A 551 -13.72 17.17 14.45
C VAL A 551 -14.63 17.27 13.23
N ARG A 552 -15.82 17.88 13.35
CA ARG A 552 -16.80 17.97 12.26
C ARG A 552 -16.30 18.87 11.13
N HIS A 553 -15.80 20.06 11.45
CA HIS A 553 -15.24 20.95 10.42
C HIS A 553 -13.93 20.41 9.85
N ARG A 554 -13.18 19.61 10.60
CA ARG A 554 -12.02 18.92 10.06
C ARG A 554 -12.38 17.91 8.98
N ILE A 555 -13.46 17.16 9.17
CA ILE A 555 -13.96 16.21 8.15
C ILE A 555 -14.39 16.98 6.89
N VAL A 556 -15.03 18.14 7.04
CA VAL A 556 -15.40 19.00 5.91
C VAL A 556 -14.17 19.57 5.21
N GLU A 557 -13.18 20.10 5.94
CA GLU A 557 -11.91 20.58 5.36
C GLU A 557 -11.22 19.50 4.53
N ILE A 558 -11.17 18.28 5.07
CA ILE A 558 -10.57 17.13 4.36
C ILE A 558 -11.39 16.79 3.12
N ALA A 559 -12.72 16.84 3.19
CA ALA A 559 -13.60 16.58 2.06
C ALA A 559 -13.55 17.69 0.99
N THR A 560 -13.24 18.94 1.34
CA THR A 560 -13.11 20.07 0.40
C THR A 560 -11.69 20.29 -0.11
N ALA A 561 -10.68 19.66 0.52
CA ALA A 561 -9.30 19.68 0.07
C ALA A 561 -8.99 18.58 -0.98
N VAL A 562 -10.01 17.75 -1.28
CA VAL A 562 -10.09 16.83 -2.43
C VAL A 562 -10.87 17.55 -3.53
#